data_AF-A0A8H4P3I6-F1
#
_entry.id   AF-A0A8H4P3I6-F1
#
_cell.length_a   1.000
_cell.length_b   1.000
_cell.length_c   1.000
_cell.angle_alpha   90.00
_cell.angle_beta   90.00
_cell.angle_gamma   90.00
#
_symmetry.space_group_name_H-M   'P 1'
#
loop_
_entity.id
_entity.type
_entity.pdbx_description
1 polymer ?
#
loop_
_entity_poly.entity_id
_entity_poly.type
_entity_poly.pdbx_seq_one_letter_code
_entity_poly.pdbx_strand_id
1 'polypeptide(L)'
;MSRIQIPLDVITSRLNLGDRFQGLRSGPLSGRFSNLRPVGEFLDFKRLSKPANFVEMQSRVNYNLSHYSSNYAVIFVMLSIYALLSNWLLLFDIILVVVGMWFIGKLDGHDLEIGTFRASCSQLYTALVCIAVPLGLIASPFTTLLWLIGASGVTILGHAAFLDKPIDEAFSGEAV
;
A
#
# COMPACT_ATOMS: atom_id res chain seq x y z
N MET A 1 -11.93 38.12 44.06
CA MET A 1 -12.27 37.22 42.92
C MET A 1 -11.04 37.12 42.02
N SER A 2 -10.17 36.14 42.24
CA SER A 2 -8.97 35.95 41.40
C SER A 2 -9.32 35.02 40.24
N ARG A 3 -9.20 35.52 39.01
CA ARG A 3 -9.49 34.78 37.77
C ARG A 3 -8.24 34.00 37.39
N ILE A 4 -8.26 32.69 37.61
CA ILE A 4 -7.21 31.78 37.15
C ILE A 4 -7.22 31.82 35.61
N GLN A 5 -6.25 32.52 35.02
CA GLN A 5 -5.98 32.48 33.59
C GLN A 5 -5.09 31.26 33.33
N ILE A 6 -5.67 30.19 32.81
CA ILE A 6 -4.92 29.01 32.36
C ILE A 6 -4.35 29.36 30.98
N PRO A 7 -3.03 29.48 30.81
CA PRO A 7 -2.43 29.74 29.51
C PRO A 7 -2.46 28.44 28.68
N LEU A 8 -3.53 28.26 27.91
CA LEU A 8 -3.74 27.14 26.99
C LEU A 8 -2.63 27.05 25.93
N ASP A 9 -2.04 28.19 25.60
CA ASP A 9 -0.90 28.41 24.71
C ASP A 9 0.37 27.67 25.17
N VAL A 10 0.58 27.52 26.48
CA VAL A 10 1.73 26.79 27.04
C VAL A 10 1.54 25.27 26.95
N ILE A 11 0.30 24.78 26.97
CA ILE A 11 0.00 23.34 26.84
C ILE A 11 0.18 22.91 25.38
N THR A 12 -0.26 23.72 24.41
CA THR A 12 -0.10 23.42 22.98
C THR A 12 1.35 23.48 22.49
N SER A 13 2.16 24.40 23.02
CA SER A 13 3.57 24.54 22.62
C SER A 13 4.44 23.39 23.15
N ARG A 14 4.16 22.88 24.36
CA ARG A 14 4.87 21.71 24.92
C ARG A 14 4.49 20.39 24.25
N LEU A 15 3.28 20.30 23.70
CA LEU A 15 2.80 19.10 23.06
C LEU A 15 3.28 18.93 21.61
N ASN A 16 3.97 19.91 21.02
CA ASN A 16 4.48 19.92 19.63
C ASN A 16 3.60 19.12 18.63
N LEU A 17 2.28 19.30 18.75
CA LEU A 17 1.29 18.54 17.99
C LEU A 17 1.26 19.05 16.55
N GLY A 18 1.59 20.32 16.32
CA GLY A 18 1.70 20.94 15.01
C GLY A 18 2.77 20.29 14.13
N ASP A 19 4.02 20.20 14.60
CA ASP A 19 5.11 19.60 13.82
C ASP A 19 4.88 18.11 13.57
N ARG A 20 4.29 17.40 14.54
CA ARG A 20 3.91 15.98 14.39
C ARG A 20 2.81 15.77 13.35
N PHE A 21 1.81 16.66 13.29
CA PHE A 21 0.76 16.60 12.27
C PHE A 21 1.27 17.01 10.88
N GLN A 22 2.26 17.92 10.82
CA GLN A 22 2.94 18.29 9.58
C GLN A 22 3.79 17.14 9.02
N GLY A 23 4.50 16.41 9.88
CA GLY A 23 5.27 15.22 9.51
C GLY A 23 4.43 14.08 8.92
N LEU A 24 3.15 13.99 9.30
CA LEU A 24 2.20 13.02 8.71
C LEU A 24 1.71 13.44 7.31
N ARG A 25 1.68 14.75 7.01
CA ARG A 25 1.35 15.28 5.67
C ARG A 25 2.50 15.21 4.69
N SER A 26 3.75 15.10 5.16
CA SER A 26 4.96 15.03 4.35
C SER A 26 5.60 13.63 4.33
N GLY A 27 4.81 12.58 4.55
CA GLY A 27 5.26 11.20 4.36
C GLY A 27 5.38 10.83 2.87
N PRO A 28 6.12 9.77 2.50
CA PRO A 28 6.28 9.25 1.12
C PRO A 28 4.97 8.98 0.37
N LEU A 29 3.85 8.92 1.10
CA LEU A 29 2.51 8.75 0.57
C LEU A 29 1.98 10.05 -0.08
N SER A 30 2.27 11.22 0.49
CA SER A 30 1.74 12.52 0.04
C SER A 30 2.21 12.91 -1.36
N GLY A 31 3.50 12.71 -1.67
CA GLY A 31 4.07 12.95 -3.01
C GLY A 31 3.62 11.95 -4.09
N ARG A 32 3.11 10.78 -3.69
CA ARG A 32 2.52 9.81 -4.64
C ARG A 32 1.06 10.13 -4.94
N PHE A 33 0.31 10.64 -3.97
CA PHE A 33 -1.07 11.09 -4.18
C PHE A 33 -1.16 12.43 -4.94
N SER A 34 -0.13 13.29 -4.88
CA SER A 34 -0.09 14.55 -5.64
C SER A 34 0.09 14.37 -7.16
N ASN A 35 0.51 13.18 -7.61
CA ASN A 35 0.70 12.83 -9.02
C ASN A 35 -0.47 12.00 -9.61
N LEU A 36 -1.57 11.85 -8.88
CA LEU A 36 -2.75 11.17 -9.42
C LEU A 36 -3.32 11.95 -10.60
N ARG A 37 -3.35 11.31 -11.77
CA ARG A 37 -3.97 11.87 -12.96
C ARG A 37 -5.49 11.70 -12.89
N PRO A 38 -6.27 12.64 -13.43
CA PRO A 38 -7.72 12.54 -13.48
C PRO A 38 -8.16 11.18 -14.05
N VAL A 39 -9.13 10.53 -13.39
CA VAL A 39 -9.63 9.21 -13.82
C VAL A 39 -10.19 9.24 -15.23
N GLY A 40 -10.73 10.39 -15.68
CA GLY A 40 -11.21 10.57 -17.05
C GLY A 40 -10.09 10.60 -18.11
N GLU A 41 -8.87 11.02 -17.75
CA GLU A 41 -7.69 10.94 -18.64
C GLU A 41 -7.14 9.51 -18.66
N PHE A 42 -7.15 8.85 -17.50
CA PHE A 42 -6.70 7.47 -17.34
C PHE A 42 -7.62 6.50 -18.11
N LEU A 43 -8.94 6.62 -17.94
CA LEU A 43 -9.94 5.78 -18.62
C LEU A 43 -10.49 6.46 -19.88
N ASP A 44 -9.62 7.05 -20.69
CA ASP A 44 -10.05 7.62 -21.97
C ASP A 44 -10.27 6.50 -23.01
N PHE A 45 -11.49 5.95 -23.02
CA PHE A 45 -11.90 4.90 -23.96
C PHE A 45 -11.78 5.32 -25.42
N LYS A 46 -11.70 6.62 -25.74
CA LYS A 46 -11.54 7.10 -27.12
C LYS A 46 -10.13 6.91 -27.65
N ARG A 47 -9.15 6.84 -26.74
CA ARG A 47 -7.72 6.63 -27.04
C ARG A 47 -7.30 5.16 -26.95
N LEU A 48 -8.25 4.26 -26.72
CA LEU A 48 -7.98 2.83 -26.76
C LEU A 48 -7.85 2.38 -28.22
N SER A 49 -6.66 1.94 -28.58
CA SER A 49 -6.40 1.38 -29.90
C SER A 49 -5.52 0.14 -29.78
N LYS A 50 -5.63 -0.75 -30.76
CA LYS A 50 -4.77 -1.92 -30.85
C LYS A 50 -3.38 -1.47 -31.34
N PRO A 51 -2.28 -1.80 -30.64
CA PRO A 51 -0.95 -1.49 -31.13
C PRO A 51 -0.69 -2.20 -32.47
N ALA A 52 -0.10 -1.50 -33.43
CA ALA A 52 0.16 -2.02 -34.77
C ALA A 52 1.29 -3.05 -34.77
N ASN A 53 2.27 -2.89 -33.88
CA ASN A 53 3.40 -3.81 -33.72
C ASN A 53 3.94 -3.84 -32.28
N PHE A 54 4.83 -4.79 -31.99
CA PHE A 54 5.41 -4.98 -30.66
C PHE A 54 6.28 -3.80 -30.20
N VAL A 55 6.93 -3.11 -31.13
CA VAL A 55 7.78 -1.94 -30.85
C VAL A 55 6.93 -0.77 -30.36
N GLU A 56 5.81 -0.52 -31.03
CA GLU A 56 4.83 0.47 -30.63
C GLU A 56 4.22 0.13 -29.26
N MET A 57 3.83 -1.13 -29.06
CA MET A 57 3.33 -1.60 -27.77
C MET A 57 4.33 -1.34 -26.63
N GLN A 58 5.60 -1.68 -26.81
CA GLN A 58 6.65 -1.43 -25.82
C GLN A 58 6.83 0.07 -25.54
N SER A 59 6.79 0.89 -26.58
CA SER A 59 6.86 2.35 -26.47
C SER A 59 5.68 2.94 -25.69
N ARG A 60 4.45 2.46 -25.95
CA ARG A 60 3.23 2.83 -25.22
C ARG A 60 3.31 2.42 -23.76
N VAL A 61 3.73 1.19 -23.48
CA VAL A 61 3.88 0.67 -22.12
C VAL A 61 4.88 1.49 -21.31
N ASN A 62 6.07 1.77 -21.86
CA ASN A 62 7.10 2.55 -21.16
C ASN A 62 6.62 3.98 -20.82
N TYR A 63 5.92 4.63 -21.76
CA TYR A 63 5.35 5.96 -21.54
C TYR A 63 4.23 5.92 -20.50
N ASN A 64 3.22 5.08 -20.71
CA ASN A 64 2.02 5.04 -19.87
C ASN A 64 2.34 4.60 -18.44
N LEU A 65 3.23 3.62 -18.23
CA LEU A 65 3.67 3.18 -16.90
C LEU A 65 4.29 4.33 -16.09
N SER A 66 5.06 5.19 -16.75
CA SER A 66 5.66 6.37 -16.11
C SER A 66 4.59 7.44 -15.85
N HIS A 67 3.81 7.79 -16.89
CA HIS A 67 2.83 8.87 -16.87
C HIS A 67 1.68 8.64 -15.89
N TYR A 68 1.20 7.39 -15.75
CA TYR A 68 0.11 6.99 -14.86
C TYR A 68 0.56 6.15 -13.65
N SER A 69 1.83 6.26 -13.26
CA SER A 69 2.43 5.47 -12.16
C SER A 69 1.61 5.48 -10.86
N SER A 70 1.10 6.65 -10.43
CA SER A 70 0.24 6.76 -9.25
C SER A 70 -1.12 6.09 -9.42
N ASN A 71 -1.75 6.18 -10.60
CA ASN A 71 -3.03 5.51 -10.88
C ASN A 71 -2.85 3.99 -10.86
N TYR A 72 -1.75 3.49 -11.43
CA TYR A 72 -1.41 2.06 -11.36
C TYR A 72 -1.09 1.60 -9.94
N ALA A 73 -0.46 2.43 -9.11
CA ALA A 73 -0.25 2.13 -7.69
C ALA A 73 -1.59 1.98 -6.95
N VAL A 74 -2.58 2.83 -7.24
CA VAL A 74 -3.94 2.69 -6.66
C VAL A 74 -4.59 1.39 -7.10
N ILE A 75 -4.51 1.03 -8.39
CA ILE A 75 -5.04 -0.26 -8.88
C ILE A 75 -4.37 -1.43 -8.18
N PHE A 76 -3.05 -1.40 -8.04
CA PHE A 76 -2.30 -2.44 -7.33
C PHE A 76 -2.74 -2.58 -5.87
N VAL A 77 -2.94 -1.46 -5.16
CA VAL A 77 -3.45 -1.47 -3.77
C VAL A 77 -4.87 -2.04 -3.72
N MET A 78 -5.76 -1.63 -4.62
CA MET A 78 -7.12 -2.15 -4.69
C MET A 78 -7.15 -3.66 -4.96
N LEU A 79 -6.33 -4.15 -5.90
CA LEU A 79 -6.16 -5.58 -6.16
C LEU A 79 -5.55 -6.32 -4.97
N SER A 80 -4.62 -5.70 -4.24
CA SER A 80 -4.04 -6.27 -3.03
C SER A 80 -5.08 -6.45 -1.93
N ILE A 81 -5.92 -5.44 -1.71
CA ILE A 81 -7.04 -5.52 -0.77
C ILE A 81 -8.02 -6.62 -1.20
N TYR A 82 -8.38 -6.66 -2.48
CA TYR A 82 -9.25 -7.72 -3.02
C TYR A 82 -8.65 -9.12 -2.84
N ALA A 83 -7.35 -9.29 -3.10
CA ALA A 83 -6.66 -10.57 -2.94
C ALA A 83 -6.71 -11.05 -1.48
N LEU A 84 -6.51 -10.14 -0.53
CA LEU A 84 -6.60 -10.45 0.91
C LEU A 84 -8.03 -10.76 1.35
N LEU A 85 -9.03 -9.98 0.90
CA LEU A 85 -10.44 -10.24 1.22
C LEU A 85 -10.96 -11.54 0.61
N SER A 86 -10.38 -11.98 -0.51
CA SER A 86 -10.71 -13.27 -1.13
C SER A 86 -10.13 -14.45 -0.33
N ASN A 87 -9.07 -14.23 0.45
CA ASN A 87 -8.41 -15.25 1.27
C ASN A 87 -8.47 -14.88 2.75
N TRP A 88 -9.64 -15.12 3.36
CA TRP A 88 -9.90 -14.83 4.78
C TRP A 88 -8.91 -15.51 5.73
N LEU A 89 -8.41 -16.70 5.39
CA LEU A 89 -7.42 -17.42 6.18
C LEU A 89 -6.08 -16.70 6.20
N LEU A 90 -5.60 -16.27 5.03
CA LEU A 90 -4.37 -15.47 4.92
C LEU A 90 -4.51 -14.12 5.63
N LEU A 91 -5.67 -13.47 5.48
CA LEU A 91 -5.94 -12.21 6.19
C LEU A 91 -5.90 -12.41 7.71
N PHE A 92 -6.53 -13.49 8.21
CA PHE A 92 -6.50 -13.82 9.63
C PHE A 92 -5.08 -14.13 10.12
N ASP A 93 -4.29 -14.91 9.38
CA ASP A 93 -2.90 -15.21 9.72
C ASP A 93 -2.03 -13.95 9.80
N ILE A 94 -2.17 -13.03 8.83
CA ILE A 94 -1.49 -11.73 8.86
C ILE A 94 -1.89 -10.93 10.10
N ILE A 95 -3.19 -10.86 10.42
CA ILE A 95 -3.67 -10.14 11.61
C ILE A 95 -3.12 -10.79 12.88
N LEU A 96 -3.14 -12.12 12.97
CA LEU A 96 -2.62 -12.88 14.11
C LEU A 96 -1.13 -12.59 14.33
N VAL A 97 -0.33 -12.57 13.27
CA VAL A 97 1.09 -12.25 13.36
C VAL A 97 1.32 -10.79 13.74
N VAL A 98 0.64 -9.83 13.09
CA VAL A 98 0.83 -8.40 13.36
C VAL A 98 0.39 -8.04 14.78
N VAL A 99 -0.79 -8.49 15.20
CA VAL A 99 -1.31 -8.25 16.55
C VAL A 99 -0.48 -9.01 17.58
N GLY A 100 -0.08 -10.25 17.29
CA GLY A 100 0.78 -11.05 18.16
C GLY A 100 2.14 -10.38 18.38
N MET A 101 2.81 -9.93 17.32
CA MET A 101 4.07 -9.20 17.42
C MET A 101 3.91 -7.86 18.14
N TRP A 102 2.85 -7.11 17.86
CA TRP A 102 2.56 -5.85 18.55
C TRP A 102 2.32 -6.07 20.06
N PHE A 103 1.56 -7.11 20.41
CA PHE A 103 1.29 -7.49 21.79
C PHE A 103 2.57 -7.90 22.53
N ILE A 104 3.42 -8.74 21.90
CA ILE A 104 4.69 -9.15 22.50
C ILE A 104 5.65 -7.96 22.61
N GLY A 105 5.68 -7.08 21.60
CA GLY A 105 6.45 -5.84 21.66
C GLY A 105 5.99 -4.92 22.79
N LYS A 106 4.71 -4.95 23.15
CA LYS A 106 4.15 -4.13 24.24
C LYS A 106 4.54 -4.62 25.63
N LEU A 107 5.06 -5.83 25.76
CA LEU A 107 5.59 -6.37 27.02
C LEU A 107 6.96 -5.77 27.39
N ASP A 108 7.62 -5.03 26.49
CA ASP A 108 8.92 -4.35 26.74
C ASP A 108 10.00 -5.28 27.35
N GLY A 109 9.96 -6.57 27.01
CA GLY A 109 10.89 -7.60 27.52
C GLY A 109 10.55 -8.17 28.90
N HIS A 110 9.44 -7.72 29.51
CA HIS A 110 8.89 -8.36 30.70
C HIS A 110 8.16 -9.65 30.36
N ASP A 111 8.13 -10.58 31.32
CA ASP A 111 7.34 -11.80 31.19
C ASP A 111 5.84 -11.46 31.25
N LEU A 112 5.04 -12.14 30.44
CA LEU A 112 3.59 -12.01 30.49
C LEU A 112 3.10 -12.71 31.76
N GLU A 113 2.70 -11.92 32.75
CA GLU A 113 2.07 -12.42 33.98
C GLU A 113 0.55 -12.15 33.93
N ILE A 114 -0.25 -13.19 33.66
CA ILE A 114 -1.71 -13.14 33.74
C ILE A 114 -2.15 -14.03 34.91
N GLY A 115 -2.38 -13.43 36.08
CA GLY A 115 -2.76 -14.17 37.29
C GLY A 115 -1.66 -15.15 37.72
N THR A 116 -1.93 -16.45 37.60
CA THR A 116 -0.95 -17.53 37.89
C THR A 116 -0.13 -17.96 36.66
N PHE A 117 -0.49 -17.50 35.47
CA PHE A 117 0.19 -17.86 34.24
C PHE A 117 1.35 -16.90 33.98
N ARG A 118 2.56 -17.44 33.94
CA ARG A 118 3.78 -16.72 33.53
C ARG A 118 4.30 -17.32 32.23
N ALA A 119 4.41 -16.50 31.20
CA ALA A 119 5.03 -16.91 29.95
C ALA A 119 6.09 -15.89 29.55
N SER A 120 7.29 -16.38 29.23
CA SER A 120 8.36 -15.50 28.79
C SER A 120 8.14 -15.00 27.37
N CYS A 121 8.70 -13.83 27.02
CA CYS A 121 8.63 -13.30 25.66
C CYS A 121 9.06 -14.33 24.60
N SER A 122 10.08 -15.15 24.89
CA SER A 122 10.54 -16.22 24.01
C SER A 122 9.49 -17.32 23.79
N GLN A 123 8.77 -17.71 24.85
CA GLN A 123 7.66 -18.67 24.74
C GLN A 123 6.49 -18.10 23.94
N LEU A 124 6.16 -16.82 24.10
CA LEU A 124 5.12 -16.18 23.28
C LEU A 124 5.50 -16.14 21.79
N TYR A 125 6.73 -15.74 21.46
CA TYR A 125 7.20 -15.77 20.08
C TYR A 125 7.21 -17.18 19.50
N THR A 126 7.63 -18.16 20.29
CA THR A 126 7.63 -19.58 19.88
C THR A 126 6.19 -20.06 19.61
N ALA A 127 5.25 -19.76 20.51
CA ALA A 127 3.84 -20.10 20.33
C ALA A 127 3.25 -19.41 19.09
N LEU A 128 3.56 -18.13 18.88
CA LEU A 128 3.12 -17.37 17.71
C LEU A 128 3.61 -18.04 16.42
N VAL A 129 4.89 -18.40 16.34
CA VAL A 129 5.47 -19.06 15.15
C VAL A 129 4.89 -20.47 14.97
N CYS A 130 4.74 -21.24 16.04
CA CYS A 130 4.16 -22.59 15.98
C CYS A 130 2.71 -22.61 15.51
N ILE A 131 1.95 -21.52 15.69
CA ILE A 131 0.58 -21.39 15.21
C ILE A 131 0.55 -20.76 13.80
N ALA A 132 1.28 -19.65 13.61
CA ALA A 132 1.28 -18.89 12.37
C ALA A 132 1.90 -19.65 11.20
N VAL A 133 2.98 -20.42 11.41
CA VAL A 133 3.63 -21.13 10.31
C VAL A 133 2.72 -22.21 9.71
N PRO A 134 2.13 -23.15 10.48
CA PRO A 134 1.17 -24.09 9.92
C PRO A 134 -0.04 -23.42 9.28
N LEU A 135 -0.58 -22.38 9.93
CA LEU A 135 -1.74 -21.64 9.43
C LEU A 135 -1.42 -20.94 8.09
N GLY A 136 -0.25 -20.30 8.00
CA GLY A 136 0.25 -19.65 6.80
C GLY A 136 0.51 -20.63 5.65
N LEU A 137 1.01 -21.84 5.94
CA LEU A 137 1.16 -22.88 4.90
C LEU A 137 -0.20 -23.30 4.32
N ILE A 138 -1.23 -23.42 5.15
CA ILE A 138 -2.59 -23.76 4.72
C ILE A 138 -3.23 -22.59 3.96
N ALA A 139 -2.99 -21.36 4.41
CA ALA A 139 -3.48 -20.13 3.79
C ALA A 139 -2.93 -19.89 2.37
N SER A 140 -1.90 -20.65 1.94
CA SER A 140 -1.37 -20.62 0.57
C SER A 140 -1.01 -19.20 0.07
N PRO A 141 -0.12 -18.47 0.78
CA PRO A 141 0.26 -17.10 0.42
C PRO A 141 0.82 -17.00 -0.99
N PHE A 142 1.58 -18.00 -1.44
CA PHE A 142 2.17 -18.05 -2.79
C PHE A 142 1.11 -17.98 -3.90
N THR A 143 0.00 -18.69 -3.76
CA THR A 143 -1.10 -18.64 -4.74
C THR A 143 -1.72 -17.24 -4.79
N THR A 144 -1.91 -16.62 -3.63
CA THR A 144 -2.47 -15.26 -3.52
C THR A 144 -1.51 -14.23 -4.14
N LEU A 145 -0.20 -14.37 -3.92
CA LEU A 145 0.83 -13.52 -4.51
C LEU A 145 0.92 -13.70 -6.03
N LEU A 146 0.94 -14.93 -6.54
CA LEU A 146 0.95 -15.21 -7.97
C LEU A 146 -0.32 -14.67 -8.64
N TRP A 147 -1.48 -14.80 -7.99
CA TRP A 147 -2.71 -14.19 -8.47
C TRP A 147 -2.59 -12.67 -8.54
N LEU A 148 -2.06 -12.02 -7.48
CA LEU A 148 -1.88 -10.56 -7.44
C LEU A 148 -0.93 -10.08 -8.53
N ILE A 149 0.19 -10.78 -8.77
CA ILE A 149 1.15 -10.46 -9.83
C ILE A 149 0.49 -10.63 -11.20
N GLY A 150 -0.24 -11.72 -11.43
CA GLY A 150 -0.93 -11.97 -12.69
C GLY A 150 -2.03 -10.94 -12.96
N ALA A 151 -2.89 -10.68 -11.98
CA ALA A 151 -3.97 -9.72 -12.08
C ALA A 151 -3.46 -8.30 -12.29
N SER A 152 -2.47 -7.86 -11.51
CA SER A 152 -1.85 -6.55 -11.70
C SER A 152 -1.11 -6.45 -13.03
N GLY A 153 -0.38 -7.49 -13.45
CA GLY A 153 0.27 -7.54 -14.75
C GLY A 153 -0.71 -7.39 -15.91
N VAL A 154 -1.80 -8.17 -15.93
CA VAL A 154 -2.80 -8.11 -17.01
C VAL A 154 -3.54 -6.77 -17.01
N THR A 155 -3.94 -6.25 -15.85
CA THR A 155 -4.70 -5.00 -15.77
C THR A 155 -3.83 -3.78 -16.08
N ILE A 156 -2.65 -3.68 -15.47
CA ILE A 156 -1.74 -2.53 -15.63
C ILE A 156 -1.09 -2.54 -17.01
N LEU A 157 -0.46 -3.66 -17.41
CA LEU A 157 0.21 -3.75 -18.71
C LEU A 157 -0.80 -3.77 -19.85
N GLY A 158 -1.95 -4.42 -19.67
CA GLY A 158 -3.05 -4.35 -20.63
C GLY A 158 -3.47 -2.91 -20.87
N HIS A 159 -3.79 -2.17 -19.81
CA HIS A 159 -4.13 -0.75 -19.92
C HIS A 159 -3.01 0.06 -20.59
N ALA A 160 -1.75 -0.16 -20.17
CA ALA A 160 -0.60 0.58 -20.69
C ALA A 160 -0.31 0.28 -22.18
N ALA A 161 -0.61 -0.93 -22.65
CA ALA A 161 -0.40 -1.36 -24.02
C ALA A 161 -1.48 -0.83 -24.99
N PHE A 162 -2.74 -0.80 -24.54
CA PHE A 162 -3.88 -0.39 -25.38
C PHE A 162 -4.15 1.11 -25.39
N LEU A 163 -3.64 1.87 -24.42
CA LEU A 163 -3.83 3.32 -24.38
C LEU A 163 -2.82 4.04 -25.28
N ASP A 164 -3.32 4.80 -26.26
CA ASP A 164 -2.49 5.61 -27.15
C ASP A 164 -1.77 6.73 -26.42
N LYS A 165 -0.54 7.03 -26.85
CA LYS A 165 0.16 8.24 -26.42
C LYS A 165 -0.58 9.48 -26.94
N PRO A 166 -0.59 10.60 -26.19
CA PRO A 166 -1.18 11.82 -26.68
C PRO A 166 -0.42 12.33 -27.91
N ILE A 167 -1.16 12.84 -28.90
CA ILE A 167 -0.67 13.31 -30.20
C ILE A 167 0.45 14.37 -30.09
N ASP A 168 0.49 15.16 -29.01
CA ASP A 168 1.51 16.19 -28.80
C ASP A 168 2.94 15.63 -28.73
N GLU A 169 3.11 14.39 -28.26
CA GLU A 169 4.42 13.72 -28.30
C GLU A 169 4.79 13.20 -29.69
N ALA A 170 3.80 12.79 -30.49
CA ALA A 170 4.04 12.33 -31.87
C ALA A 170 4.62 13.46 -32.74
N PHE A 171 4.20 14.70 -32.51
CA PHE A 171 4.74 15.88 -33.22
C PHE A 171 6.07 16.38 -32.65
N SER A 172 6.32 16.20 -31.35
CA SER A 172 7.62 16.59 -30.75
C SER A 172 8.80 15.72 -31.18
N GLY A 173 8.54 14.48 -31.64
CA GLY A 173 9.55 13.58 -32.18
C GLY A 173 9.89 13.79 -33.66
N GLU A 174 9.03 14.52 -34.41
CA GLU A 174 9.23 14.84 -35.84
C GLU A 174 9.82 16.24 -36.08
N ALA A 175 10.02 17.03 -35.02
CA ALA A 175 10.61 18.36 -35.10
C ALA A 175 12.12 18.37 -34.79
N VAL A 176 12.88 17.44 -35.39
CA VAL A 176 14.36 17.46 -35.40
C VAL A 176 14.89 17.05 -36.76
#